data_AF-A0A957MF22-F1
#
_entry.id   AF-A0A957MF22-F1
#
_cell.length_a   1.000
_cell.length_b   1.000
_cell.length_c   1.000
_cell.angle_alpha   90.00
_cell.angle_beta   90.00
_cell.angle_gamma   90.00
#
_symmetry.space_group_name_H-M   'P 1'
#
loop_
_entity.id
_entity.type
_entity.pdbx_description
1 polymer ?
#
loop_
_entity_poly.entity_id
_entity_poly.type
_entity_poly.pdbx_seq_one_letter_code
_entity_poly.pdbx_strand_id
1 'polypeptide(L)' 'MPRTLTVVATKADGAWYRTWQAYVERHDANLLVTVGVPGSHTLDRERGDWTMKNYIRAHYWFDRPLNLLEVFA' A
#
# COMPACT_ATOMS: atom_id res chain seq x y z
N MET A 1 -9.27 2.08 -17.36
CA MET A 1 -9.36 2.44 -15.92
C MET A 1 -8.11 1.92 -15.22
N PRO A 2 -7.53 2.64 -14.25
CA PRO A 2 -6.40 2.15 -13.48
C PRO A 2 -6.80 0.86 -12.75
N ARG A 3 -5.94 -0.16 -12.77
CA ARG A 3 -6.20 -1.40 -12.03
C ARG A 3 -6.01 -1.11 -10.54
N THR A 4 -7.08 -1.19 -9.76
CA THR A 4 -7.03 -1.00 -8.31
C THR A 4 -6.85 -2.32 -7.58
N LEU A 5 -6.25 -2.27 -6.39
CA LEU A 5 -6.09 -3.39 -5.48
C LEU A 5 -6.20 -2.92 -4.03
N THR A 6 -6.51 -3.87 -3.15
CA THR A 6 -6.38 -3.70 -1.70
C THR A 6 -5.01 -4.19 -1.29
N VAL A 7 -4.17 -3.31 -0.74
CA VAL A 7 -2.95 -3.74 -0.07
C VAL A 7 -3.30 -4.19 1.34
N VAL A 8 -2.76 -5.33 1.77
CA VAL A 8 -2.86 -5.82 3.14
C VAL A 8 -1.46 -5.83 3.74
N ALA A 9 -1.19 -4.96 4.71
CA ALA A 9 0.05 -4.97 5.46
C ALA A 9 -0.07 -5.89 6.68
N THR A 10 0.91 -6.78 6.80
CA THR A 10 1.04 -7.75 7.88
C THR A 10 2.26 -7.46 8.74
N LYS A 11 2.16 -7.80 10.02
CA LYS A 11 3.30 -7.90 10.93
C LYS A 11 4.17 -9.11 10.53
N ALA A 12 5.34 -9.24 11.15
CA ALA A 12 6.27 -10.34 10.88
C ALA A 12 5.69 -11.73 11.21
N ASP A 13 4.71 -11.80 12.12
CA ASP A 13 3.96 -13.01 12.46
C ASP A 13 2.80 -13.32 11.48
N GLY A 14 2.64 -12.53 10.42
CA GLY A 14 1.56 -12.68 9.44
C GLY A 14 0.23 -12.03 9.85
N ALA A 15 0.11 -11.51 11.08
CA ALA A 15 -1.10 -10.83 11.49
C ALA A 15 -1.27 -9.51 10.73
N TRP A 16 -2.38 -9.35 10.01
CA TRP A 16 -2.70 -8.09 9.37
C TRP A 16 -2.89 -6.98 10.42
N TYR A 17 -2.46 -5.77 10.08
CA TYR A 17 -2.64 -4.59 10.93
C TYR A 17 -3.18 -3.37 10.17
N ARG A 18 -3.07 -3.34 8.83
CA ARG A 18 -3.62 -2.25 8.02
C ARG A 18 -3.97 -2.69 6.61
N THR A 19 -5.02 -2.12 6.03
CA THR A 19 -5.34 -2.25 4.61
C THR A 19 -5.60 -0.88 3.99
N TRP A 20 -5.32 -0.72 2.69
CA TRP A 20 -5.66 0.49 1.95
C TRP A 20 -5.93 0.18 0.47
N GLN A 21 -6.70 1.05 -0.18
CA GLN A 21 -6.87 1.03 -1.63
C GLN A 21 -5.69 1.72 -2.32
N ALA A 22 -5.19 1.12 -3.38
CA ALA A 22 -4.17 1.69 -4.25
C ALA A 22 -4.42 1.29 -5.70
N TYR A 23 -3.92 2.08 -6.66
CA TYR A 23 -3.83 1.63 -8.05
C TYR A 23 -2.43 1.11 -8.36
N VAL A 24 -2.35 0.19 -9.31
CA VAL A 24 -1.10 -0.33 -9.85
C VAL A 24 -0.54 0.69 -10.82
N GLU A 25 0.63 1.24 -10.49
CA GLU A 25 1.40 2.11 -11.38
C GLU A 25 2.29 1.29 -12.32
N ARG A 26 2.94 0.25 -11.78
CA ARG A 26 3.85 -0.64 -12.53
C ARG A 26 3.80 -2.05 -11.97
N HIS A 27 3.90 -3.05 -12.84
CA HIS A 27 3.93 -4.46 -12.47
C HIS A 27 4.85 -5.23 -13.42
N ASP A 28 6.00 -5.64 -12.88
CA ASP A 28 7.00 -6.47 -13.54
C ASP A 28 7.20 -7.77 -12.73
N ALA A 29 8.03 -8.69 -13.26
CA ALA A 29 8.27 -9.99 -12.64
C ALA A 29 8.71 -9.94 -11.17
N ASN A 30 9.55 -8.96 -10.79
CA ASN A 30 10.12 -8.84 -9.44
C ASN A 30 9.79 -7.51 -8.75
N LEU A 31 8.90 -6.70 -9.34
CA LEU A 31 8.55 -5.37 -8.83
C LEU A 31 7.07 -5.09 -9.02
N LEU A 32 6.41 -4.70 -7.94
CA LEU A 32 5.11 -4.03 -7.98
C LEU A 32 5.27 -2.60 -7.46
N VAL A 33 4.74 -1.63 -8.20
CA VAL A 33 4.61 -0.25 -7.73
C VAL A 33 3.14 0.09 -7.62
N THR A 34 2.72 0.53 -6.44
CA THR A 34 1.34 0.98 -6.20
C THR A 34 1.33 2.42 -5.74
N VAL A 35 0.22 3.10 -6.01
CA VAL A 35 0.00 4.47 -5.55
C VAL A 35 -1.33 4.54 -4.81
N GLY A 36 -1.25 4.90 -3.53
CA GLY A 36 -2.39 5.35 -2.73
C GLY A 36 -2.64 6.84 -2.97
N VAL A 37 -3.90 7.22 -3.07
CA VAL A 37 -4.30 8.62 -3.32
C VAL A 37 -5.00 9.22 -2.10
N PRO A 38 -4.82 10.53 -1.82
CA PRO A 38 -5.58 11.23 -0.80
C PRO A 38 -7.09 10.99 -0.94
N GLY A 39 -7.79 10.84 0.18
CA GLY A 39 -9.21 10.49 0.21
C GLY A 39 -9.51 8.99 0.13
N SER A 40 -8.51 8.14 -0.18
CA SER A 40 -8.70 6.69 -0.17
C SER A 40 -8.95 6.16 1.22
N HIS A 41 -9.90 5.22 1.31
CA HIS A 41 -10.18 4.50 2.55
C HIS A 41 -8.99 3.62 2.94
N THR A 42 -8.66 3.67 4.23
CA THR A 42 -7.64 2.86 4.90
C THR A 42 -8.30 2.29 6.15
N LEU A 43 -8.14 0.99 6.39
CA LEU A 43 -8.58 0.38 7.65
C LEU A 43 -7.33 0.04 8.47
N ASP A 44 -7.22 0.65 9.64
CA ASP A 44 -6.23 0.27 10.65
C ASP A 44 -6.90 -0.65 11.68
N ARG A 45 -6.25 -1.76 12.02
CA ARG A 45 -6.85 -2.78 12.89
C ARG A 45 -7.14 -2.28 14.30
N GLU A 46 -6.33 -1.35 14.81
CA GLU A 46 -6.45 -0.83 16.17
C GLU A 46 -7.19 0.51 16.21
N ARG A 47 -6.96 1.36 15.19
CA ARG A 47 -7.53 2.72 15.13
C ARG A 47 -8.86 2.80 14.38
N GLY A 48 -9.25 1.74 13.68
CA GLY A 48 -10.44 1.71 12.84
C GLY A 48 -10.24 2.46 11.52
N ASP A 49 -11.32 3.06 11.03
CA ASP A 49 -11.34 3.74 9.75
C ASP A 49 -10.45 4.98 9.74
N TRP A 50 -9.64 5.09 8.68
CA TRP A 50 -8.76 6.21 8.43
C TRP A 50 -8.85 6.64 6.97
N THR A 51 -8.62 7.92 6.71
CA THR A 51 -8.55 8.45 5.33
C THR A 51 -7.13 8.85 5.01
N MET A 52 -6.60 8.33 3.90
CA MET A 52 -5.27 8.68 3.42
C MET A 52 -5.19 10.18 3.13
N LYS A 53 -4.15 10.85 3.63
CA LYS A 53 -3.98 12.31 3.49
C LYS A 53 -2.98 12.71 2.42
N ASN A 54 -2.05 11.81 2.09
CA ASN A 54 -0.92 12.06 1.22
C ASN A 54 -0.97 11.11 0.03
N TYR A 55 -0.29 11.45 -1.06
CA TYR A 55 0.05 10.43 -2.04
C TYR A 55 1.13 9.52 -1.45
N ILE A 56 0.95 8.22 -1.59
CA ILE A 56 1.92 7.23 -1.14
C ILE A 56 2.27 6.35 -2.34
N ARG A 57 3.51 6.43 -2.83
CA ARG A 57 4.04 5.50 -3.82
C ARG A 57 4.83 4.42 -3.10
N ALA A 58 4.44 3.16 -3.27
CA ALA A 58 5.06 2.03 -2.59
C ALA A 58 5.70 1.09 -3.63
N HIS A 59 6.98 0.76 -3.41
CA HIS A 59 7.74 -0.18 -4.22
C HIS A 59 7.91 -1.49 -3.45
N TYR A 60 7.40 -2.57 -4.03
CA TYR A 60 7.48 -3.92 -3.48
C TYR A 60 8.41 -4.77 -4.35
N TRP A 61 9.56 -5.15 -3.81
CA TRP A 61 10.49 -6.07 -4.45
C TRP A 61 10.31 -7.46 -3.85
N PHE A 62 9.98 -8.44 -4.69
CA PHE A 62 9.71 -9.81 -4.20
C PHE A 62 10.97 -10.60 -3.86
N ASP A 63 12.14 -10.09 -4.24
CA ASP A 63 13.47 -10.65 -3.99
C ASP A 63 14.23 -9.91 -2.88
N ARG A 64 13.60 -8.94 -2.20
CA ARG A 64 14.24 -8.14 -1.13
C ARG A 64 13.43 -8.19 0.16
N PRO A 65 14.09 -8.08 1.32
CA PRO A 65 13.40 -8.09 2.61
C PRO A 65 12.70 -6.76 2.92
N LEU A 66 12.95 -5.69 2.15
CA LEU A 66 12.46 -4.34 2.42
C LEU A 66 11.72 -3.75 1.22
N ASN A 67 10.65 -3.01 1.53
CA ASN A 67 9.90 -2.18 0.59
C ASN A 67 10.25 -0.70 0.79
N LEU A 68 10.06 0.13 -0.23
CA LEU A 68 10.19 1.59 -0.14
C LEU A 68 8.81 2.23 -0.17
N LEU A 69 8.56 3.16 0.73
CA LEU A 69 7.38 4.03 0.68
C LEU A 69 7.85 5.48 0.53
N GLU A 70 7.41 6.13 -0.54
CA GLU A 70 7.59 7.56 -0.78
C GLU A 70 6.27 8.26 -0.45
N VAL A 71 6.33 9.34 0.34
CA VAL A 71 5.16 10.10 0.79
C VAL A 71 5.27 11.52 0.26
N PHE A 72 4.26 11.94 -0.50
CA PHE A 72 4.18 13.28 -1.08
C PHE A 72 3.01 14.04 -0.44
N ALA A 73 3.32 15.18 0.18
CA ALA A 73 2.39 16.07 0.86
C ALA A 73 1.77 17.10 -0.11
#